data_AF-A0A9X4QU70-F1
#
_entry.id   AF-A0A9X4QU70-F1
#
_cell.length_a   1.000
_cell.length_b   1.000
_cell.length_c   1.000
_cell.angle_alpha   90.00
_cell.angle_beta   90.00
_cell.angle_gamma   90.00
#
_symmetry.space_group_name_H-M   'P 1'
#
loop_
_entity.id
_entity.type
_entity.pdbx_description
1 polymer ?
#
loop_
_entity_poly.entity_id
_entity_poly.type
_entity_poly.pdbx_seq_one_letter_code
_entity_poly.pdbx_strand_id
1 'polypeptide(L)'
;MPEGRRTASRSPSPSAITRRATSAPCRRSRGSLLLNIGTGAQLSLYTAERIEPTGGLELRPFPDGGWLLSGASLGGGKTYALLAAFYREIAEALGGGAGSVPSDRLYDAMNRWALAALDEGRPLPRVDAAFFGTRAEPARTGEIASLTPATLTPQALTAGLLAGVADELAAFAAQLPAELLAGVRRRVGAGNGLRRNPALRRLLEERIGAQLELAGAREEAAFGAAVHAAVCAGIFADYDEALDRMGRARLTEGDIV
;
A
#
# COMPACT_ATOMS: atom_id res chain seq x y z
N MET A 1 -58.34 -14.44 22.99
CA MET A 1 -57.36 -13.38 23.26
C MET A 1 -55.97 -13.98 23.05
N PRO A 2 -55.30 -13.71 21.92
CA PRO A 2 -54.09 -14.44 21.51
C PRO A 2 -52.79 -13.71 21.89
N GLU A 3 -51.75 -14.52 22.06
CA GLU A 3 -50.37 -14.17 22.40
C GLU A 3 -49.64 -13.44 21.25
N GLY A 4 -48.93 -12.34 21.59
CA GLY A 4 -48.12 -11.57 20.64
C GLY A 4 -46.76 -12.22 20.36
N ARG A 5 -46.59 -12.75 19.15
CA ARG A 5 -45.28 -13.19 18.63
C ARG A 5 -44.40 -11.97 18.32
N ARG A 6 -43.26 -11.86 19.01
CA ARG A 6 -42.16 -10.98 18.58
C ARG A 6 -41.47 -11.62 17.37
N THR A 7 -41.52 -10.96 16.23
CA THR A 7 -40.73 -11.30 15.04
C THR A 7 -39.30 -10.81 15.25
N ALA A 8 -38.38 -11.74 15.52
CA ALA A 8 -36.95 -11.45 15.46
C ALA A 8 -36.55 -11.19 14.00
N SER A 9 -36.04 -9.99 13.70
CA SER A 9 -35.40 -9.67 12.43
C SER A 9 -34.12 -10.51 12.32
N ARG A 10 -34.18 -11.63 11.60
CA ARG A 10 -33.00 -12.42 11.28
C ARG A 10 -32.12 -11.62 10.32
N SER A 11 -30.92 -11.26 10.78
CA SER A 11 -29.81 -10.91 9.90
C SER A 11 -29.60 -12.07 8.90
N PRO A 12 -29.39 -11.82 7.60
CA PRO A 12 -29.18 -12.89 6.64
C PRO A 12 -27.94 -13.70 7.01
N SER A 13 -28.01 -15.03 6.93
CA SER A 13 -26.86 -15.89 7.15
C SER A 13 -25.82 -15.70 6.03
N PRO A 14 -24.51 -15.85 6.31
CA PRO A 14 -23.44 -15.63 5.34
C PRO A 14 -23.54 -16.48 4.05
N SER A 15 -24.25 -17.60 4.12
CA SER A 15 -24.46 -18.54 3.01
C SER A 15 -25.47 -18.08 1.95
N ALA A 16 -26.27 -17.03 2.20
CA ALA A 16 -27.30 -16.54 1.28
C ALA A 16 -26.85 -15.34 0.41
N ILE A 17 -25.68 -14.76 0.69
CA ILE A 17 -25.16 -13.55 0.02
C ILE A 17 -24.53 -13.87 -1.35
N THR A 18 -24.23 -15.14 -1.65
CA THR A 18 -23.47 -15.53 -2.84
C THR A 18 -24.28 -15.66 -4.15
N ARG A 19 -25.56 -15.21 -4.22
CA ARG A 19 -26.41 -15.46 -5.40
C ARG A 19 -27.10 -14.24 -6.06
N ARG A 20 -26.79 -13.00 -5.68
CA ARG A 20 -27.28 -11.82 -6.41
C ARG A 20 -26.24 -10.71 -6.47
N ALA A 21 -25.41 -10.75 -7.50
CA ALA A 21 -24.78 -9.58 -8.10
C ALA A 21 -24.22 -10.00 -9.47
N THR A 22 -25.06 -9.95 -10.51
CA THR A 22 -24.62 -9.87 -11.91
C THR A 22 -24.40 -8.40 -12.27
N SER A 23 -23.80 -7.61 -11.38
CA SER A 23 -23.33 -6.26 -11.66
C SER A 23 -22.02 -6.36 -12.45
N ALA A 24 -21.84 -5.46 -13.42
CA ALA A 24 -20.56 -5.34 -14.09
C ALA A 24 -19.52 -4.85 -13.06
N PRO A 25 -18.31 -5.45 -13.00
CA PRO A 25 -17.29 -5.07 -12.04
C PRO A 25 -16.97 -3.58 -12.12
N CYS A 26 -16.92 -2.93 -10.95
CA CYS A 26 -16.61 -1.52 -10.73
C CYS A 26 -15.64 -0.96 -11.77
N ARG A 27 -16.07 0.06 -12.51
CA ARG A 27 -15.29 0.63 -13.62
C ARG A 27 -13.95 1.20 -13.15
N ARG A 28 -13.89 1.72 -11.91
CA ARG A 28 -12.67 2.32 -11.36
C ARG A 28 -11.57 1.28 -11.05
N SER A 29 -11.92 0.02 -10.80
CA SER A 29 -10.93 -1.04 -10.54
C SER A 29 -10.33 -1.61 -11.84
N ARG A 30 -11.07 -1.57 -12.95
CA ARG A 30 -10.60 -2.01 -14.27
C ARG A 30 -9.50 -1.09 -14.81
N GLY A 31 -8.40 -1.68 -15.26
CA GLY A 31 -7.27 -0.94 -15.83
C GLY A 31 -6.53 -0.05 -14.82
N SER A 32 -6.69 -0.30 -13.52
CA SER A 32 -5.97 0.42 -12.45
C SER A 32 -4.96 -0.52 -11.78
N LEU A 33 -3.68 -0.14 -11.80
CA LEU A 33 -2.66 -0.74 -10.95
C LEU A 33 -2.60 0.03 -9.64
N LEU A 34 -2.90 -0.63 -8.52
CA LEU A 34 -2.88 -0.01 -7.20
C LEU A 34 -1.59 -0.41 -6.47
N LEU A 35 -0.86 0.58 -5.97
CA LEU A 35 0.30 0.42 -5.10
C LEU A 35 0.00 1.09 -3.76
N ASN A 36 0.15 0.36 -2.67
CA ASN A 36 -0.09 0.84 -1.32
C ASN A 36 1.16 0.62 -0.47
N ILE A 37 1.65 1.66 0.19
CA ILE A 37 2.71 1.53 1.19
C ILE A 37 2.24 2.11 2.53
N GLY A 38 1.97 1.20 3.47
CA GLY A 38 1.74 1.46 4.88
C GLY A 38 2.87 0.83 5.71
N THR A 39 2.53 0.10 6.77
CA THR A 39 3.52 -0.70 7.53
C THR A 39 4.21 -1.73 6.64
N GLY A 40 3.44 -2.47 5.84
CA GLY A 40 3.92 -3.26 4.71
C GLY A 40 3.67 -2.56 3.38
N ALA A 41 3.94 -3.25 2.28
CA ALA A 41 3.68 -2.76 0.93
C ALA A 41 2.89 -3.79 0.14
N GLN A 42 1.99 -3.32 -0.73
CA GLN A 42 1.16 -4.18 -1.57
C GLN A 42 0.99 -3.56 -2.95
N LEU A 43 0.99 -4.41 -3.96
CA LEU A 43 0.55 -4.11 -5.31
C LEU A 43 -0.67 -4.96 -5.63
N SER A 44 -1.65 -4.40 -6.35
CA SER A 44 -2.79 -5.17 -6.83
C SER A 44 -3.29 -4.72 -8.19
N LEU A 45 -3.75 -5.68 -8.99
CA LEU A 45 -4.33 -5.48 -10.32
C LEU A 45 -5.56 -6.35 -10.49
N TYR A 46 -6.64 -5.75 -10.98
CA TYR A 46 -7.89 -6.46 -11.28
C TYR A 46 -7.79 -7.26 -12.59
N THR A 47 -8.41 -8.44 -12.61
CA THR A 47 -8.65 -9.24 -13.81
C THR A 47 -10.06 -9.85 -13.76
N ALA A 48 -10.74 -9.90 -14.91
CA ALA A 48 -12.03 -10.56 -15.02
C ALA A 48 -11.91 -12.09 -15.06
N GLU A 49 -10.79 -12.59 -15.58
CA GLU A 49 -10.53 -14.02 -15.74
C GLU A 49 -9.72 -14.56 -14.57
N ARG A 50 -9.98 -15.82 -14.23
CA ARG A 50 -9.16 -16.54 -13.27
C ARG A 50 -7.85 -16.91 -13.95
N ILE A 51 -6.74 -16.47 -13.36
CA ILE A 51 -5.39 -16.75 -13.85
C ILE A 51 -4.56 -17.35 -12.72
N GLU A 52 -3.68 -18.29 -13.06
CA GLU A 52 -2.81 -18.89 -12.06
C GLU A 52 -1.68 -17.91 -11.72
N PRO A 53 -1.53 -17.50 -10.44
CA PRO A 53 -0.53 -16.53 -10.04
C PRO A 53 0.87 -17.16 -9.98
N THR A 54 1.89 -16.37 -10.26
CA THR A 54 3.31 -16.79 -10.23
C THR A 54 4.15 -15.83 -9.38
N GLY A 55 5.37 -16.23 -9.04
CA GLY A 55 6.39 -15.33 -8.47
C GLY A 55 6.11 -14.73 -7.08
N GLY A 56 5.14 -15.28 -6.34
CA GLY A 56 4.72 -14.74 -5.04
C GLY A 56 3.53 -13.79 -5.13
N LEU A 57 2.92 -13.65 -6.32
CA LEU A 57 1.58 -13.12 -6.44
C LEU A 57 0.55 -14.10 -5.86
N GLU A 58 -0.55 -13.55 -5.38
CA GLU A 58 -1.72 -14.28 -4.93
C GLU A 58 -2.93 -13.84 -5.74
N LEU A 59 -3.82 -14.78 -6.07
CA LEU A 59 -5.12 -14.46 -6.68
C LEU A 59 -6.20 -14.47 -5.61
N ARG A 60 -6.94 -13.36 -5.48
CA ARG A 60 -8.01 -13.20 -4.48
C ARG A 60 -9.34 -12.86 -5.16
N PRO A 61 -10.48 -13.39 -4.69
CA PRO A 61 -11.79 -13.00 -5.21
C PRO A 61 -12.03 -11.50 -5.03
N PHE A 62 -12.63 -10.84 -6.02
CA PHE A 62 -13.04 -9.43 -5.91
C PHE A 62 -14.55 -9.31 -5.57
N PRO A 63 -14.96 -8.43 -4.65
CA PRO A 63 -16.35 -8.35 -4.17
C PRO A 63 -17.43 -8.07 -5.22
N ASP A 64 -17.05 -7.56 -6.40
CA ASP A 64 -17.95 -7.25 -7.52
C ASP A 64 -17.73 -8.18 -8.73
N GLY A 65 -17.26 -9.41 -8.45
CA GLY A 65 -16.89 -10.39 -9.46
C GLY A 65 -15.48 -10.18 -10.03
N GLY A 66 -14.93 -11.23 -10.65
CA GLY A 66 -13.53 -11.27 -11.08
C GLY A 66 -12.56 -11.50 -9.93
N TRP A 67 -11.30 -11.12 -10.14
CA TRP A 67 -10.19 -11.44 -9.25
C TRP A 67 -9.20 -10.27 -9.12
N LEU A 68 -8.49 -10.25 -8.00
CA LEU A 68 -7.34 -9.39 -7.76
C LEU A 68 -6.07 -10.25 -7.74
N LEU A 69 -5.17 -9.99 -8.68
CA LEU A 69 -3.77 -10.36 -8.50
C LEU A 69 -3.15 -9.41 -7.47
N SER A 70 -2.49 -9.95 -6.46
CA SER A 70 -1.89 -9.19 -5.37
C SER A 70 -0.48 -9.67 -5.07
N GLY A 71 0.48 -8.76 -5.11
CA GLY A 71 1.81 -8.97 -4.54
C GLY A 71 1.93 -8.21 -3.23
N ALA A 72 2.47 -8.81 -2.19
CA ALA A 72 2.56 -8.17 -0.88
C ALA A 72 3.91 -8.43 -0.23
N SER A 73 4.62 -7.34 0.06
CA SER A 73 5.82 -7.35 0.88
C SER A 73 5.45 -7.30 2.36
N LEU A 74 6.23 -8.01 3.18
CA LEU A 74 6.19 -7.82 4.62
C LEU A 74 6.76 -6.45 5.00
N GLY A 75 7.79 -5.99 4.28
CA GLY A 75 8.45 -4.69 4.39
C GLY A 75 7.67 -3.56 3.73
N GLY A 76 8.11 -2.32 3.98
CA GLY A 76 7.39 -1.11 3.59
C GLY A 76 7.78 0.02 4.53
N GLY A 77 6.79 0.71 5.10
CA GLY A 77 7.02 1.72 6.13
C GLY A 77 7.73 1.18 7.37
N LYS A 78 7.56 -0.10 7.71
CA LYS A 78 8.30 -0.71 8.83
C LYS A 78 9.80 -0.83 8.58
N THR A 79 10.21 -0.98 7.32
CA THR A 79 11.63 -0.97 6.92
C THR A 79 12.22 0.42 7.08
N TYR A 80 11.43 1.47 6.78
CA TYR A 80 11.82 2.84 7.04
C TYR A 80 11.87 3.16 8.54
N ALA A 81 10.92 2.63 9.32
CA ALA A 81 10.90 2.75 10.78
C ALA A 81 12.10 2.05 11.45
N LEU A 82 12.56 0.92 10.90
CA LEU A 82 13.79 0.24 11.33
C LEU A 82 15.01 1.17 11.21
N LEU A 83 15.17 1.83 10.06
CA LEU A 83 16.27 2.78 9.87
C LEU A 83 16.14 4.00 10.78
N ALA A 84 14.91 4.48 11.02
CA ALA A 84 14.66 5.57 11.96
C ALA A 84 15.03 5.16 13.40
N ALA A 85 14.72 3.93 13.83
CA ALA A 85 15.13 3.43 15.13
C ALA A 85 16.66 3.42 15.26
N PHE A 86 17.37 2.91 14.24
CA PHE A 86 18.83 2.91 14.20
C PHE A 86 19.44 4.31 14.35
N TYR A 87 18.95 5.31 13.61
CA TYR A 87 19.45 6.68 13.75
C TYR A 87 19.13 7.30 15.12
N ARG A 88 17.99 6.94 15.70
CA ARG A 88 17.61 7.39 17.04
C ARG A 88 18.55 6.84 18.09
N GLU A 89 18.85 5.55 18.07
CA GLU A 89 19.78 4.91 19.00
C GLU A 89 21.15 5.61 19.00
N ILE A 90 21.65 5.97 17.81
CA ILE A 90 22.89 6.74 17.68
C ILE A 90 22.77 8.12 18.34
N ALA A 91 21.70 8.86 18.05
CA ALA A 91 21.51 10.21 18.60
C ALA A 91 21.38 10.21 20.12
N GLU A 92 20.67 9.22 20.68
CA GLU A 92 20.49 9.06 22.12
C GLU A 92 21.81 8.73 22.81
N ALA A 93 22.62 7.84 22.22
CA ALA A 93 23.93 7.45 22.74
C ALA A 93 24.96 8.59 22.75
N LEU A 94 24.85 9.54 21.81
CA LEU A 94 25.77 10.69 21.69
C LEU A 94 25.42 11.88 22.59
N GLY A 95 24.56 11.67 23.59
CA GLY A 95 24.27 12.67 24.64
C GLY A 95 22.92 13.37 24.53
N GLY A 96 22.05 12.93 23.61
CA GLY A 96 20.67 13.41 23.57
C GLY A 96 19.84 12.92 24.77
N GLY A 97 20.08 11.70 25.23
CA GLY A 97 19.18 11.01 26.16
C GLY A 97 17.94 10.45 25.47
N ALA A 98 17.22 9.53 26.13
CA ALA A 98 16.07 8.84 25.56
C ALA A 98 14.97 9.82 25.13
N GLY A 99 14.49 9.70 23.88
CA GLY A 99 13.43 10.55 23.34
C GLY A 99 13.86 11.97 22.95
N SER A 100 15.17 12.23 22.91
CA SER A 100 15.74 13.55 22.57
C SER A 100 15.49 14.02 21.14
N VAL A 101 15.23 13.08 20.22
CA VAL A 101 14.87 13.37 18.84
C VAL A 101 13.40 13.02 18.62
N PRO A 102 12.51 14.02 18.50
CA PRO A 102 11.12 13.80 18.11
C PRO A 102 11.00 13.03 16.79
N SER A 103 10.06 12.09 16.73
CA SER A 103 9.90 11.18 15.58
C SER A 103 9.63 11.91 14.27
N ASP A 104 8.81 12.95 14.30
CA ASP A 104 8.52 13.83 13.17
C ASP A 104 9.79 14.49 12.63
N ARG A 105 10.61 15.09 13.52
CA ARG A 105 11.88 15.70 13.12
C ARG A 105 12.84 14.70 12.49
N LEU A 106 12.90 13.47 13.01
CA LEU A 106 13.74 12.42 12.47
C LEU A 106 13.30 12.00 11.07
N TYR A 107 12.01 11.72 10.88
CA TYR A 107 11.48 11.37 9.56
C TYR A 107 11.62 12.52 8.56
N ASP A 108 11.43 13.76 8.98
CA ASP A 108 11.66 14.93 8.12
C ASP A 108 13.13 15.06 7.71
N ALA A 109 14.07 14.79 8.62
CA ALA A 109 15.50 14.77 8.30
C ALA A 109 15.83 13.65 7.29
N MET A 110 15.34 12.43 7.54
CA MET A 110 15.53 11.29 6.66
C MET A 110 14.93 11.51 5.27
N ASN A 111 13.74 12.10 5.18
CA ASN A 111 13.13 12.48 3.90
C ASN A 111 14.00 13.48 3.12
N ARG A 112 14.52 14.52 3.80
CA ARG A 112 15.43 15.49 3.17
C ARG A 112 16.74 14.84 2.72
N TRP A 113 17.30 13.97 3.54
CA TRP A 113 18.52 13.21 3.23
C TRP A 113 18.35 12.33 1.99
N ALA A 114 17.25 11.60 1.90
CA ALA A 114 16.96 10.76 0.74
C ALA A 114 16.79 11.60 -0.53
N LEU A 115 15.99 12.68 -0.48
CA LEU A 115 15.79 13.56 -1.63
C LEU A 115 17.10 14.18 -2.11
N ALA A 116 17.91 14.74 -1.19
CA ALA A 116 19.20 15.31 -1.53
C ALA A 116 20.13 14.29 -2.21
N ALA A 117 20.16 13.04 -1.73
CA ALA A 117 20.95 11.99 -2.37
C ALA A 117 20.50 11.70 -3.81
N LEU A 118 19.19 11.69 -4.06
CA LEU A 118 18.64 11.46 -5.40
C LEU A 118 18.86 12.65 -6.33
N ASP A 119 18.69 13.87 -5.83
CA ASP A 119 18.86 15.11 -6.61
C ASP A 119 20.31 15.35 -7.01
N GLU A 120 21.25 15.03 -6.12
CA GLU A 120 22.68 15.12 -6.38
C GLU A 120 23.23 13.94 -7.18
N GLY A 121 22.40 12.93 -7.49
CA GLY A 121 22.83 11.72 -8.21
C GLY A 121 23.90 10.92 -7.46
N ARG A 122 23.83 10.90 -6.12
CA ARG A 122 24.81 10.20 -5.29
C ARG A 122 24.77 8.69 -5.57
N PRO A 123 25.91 7.99 -5.54
CA PRO A 123 25.90 6.54 -5.54
C PRO A 123 25.15 6.04 -4.30
N LEU A 124 24.26 5.07 -4.50
CA LEU A 124 23.48 4.45 -3.44
C LEU A 124 24.02 3.04 -3.16
N PRO A 125 24.01 2.57 -1.89
CA PRO A 125 24.21 1.16 -1.62
C PRO A 125 23.05 0.35 -2.19
N ARG A 126 23.30 -0.89 -2.60
CA ARG A 126 22.23 -1.83 -2.95
C ARG A 126 21.65 -2.38 -1.66
N VAL A 127 20.33 -2.23 -1.49
CA VAL A 127 19.63 -2.72 -0.30
C VAL A 127 18.60 -3.78 -0.69
N ASP A 128 18.73 -4.97 -0.13
CA ASP A 128 17.66 -5.96 -0.07
C ASP A 128 16.81 -5.67 1.18
N ALA A 129 15.56 -5.26 0.96
CA ALA A 129 14.66 -4.80 2.01
C ALA A 129 13.99 -5.93 2.83
N ALA A 130 14.35 -7.20 2.59
CA ALA A 130 13.81 -8.38 3.27
C ALA A 130 14.25 -8.53 4.75
N PHE A 131 14.43 -7.43 5.50
CA PHE A 131 14.82 -7.42 6.92
C PHE A 131 13.86 -8.19 7.85
N PHE A 132 12.65 -8.49 7.38
CA PHE A 132 11.62 -9.20 8.13
C PHE A 132 11.20 -10.50 7.43
N GLY A 133 12.06 -11.04 6.57
CA GLY A 133 11.74 -12.15 5.69
C GLY A 133 10.77 -11.77 4.58
N THR A 134 10.42 -12.78 3.78
CA THR A 134 9.34 -12.70 2.79
C THR A 134 8.26 -13.73 3.13
N ARG A 135 7.11 -13.67 2.44
CA ARG A 135 6.06 -14.69 2.62
C ARG A 135 6.53 -16.08 2.17
N ALA A 136 7.35 -16.15 1.12
CA ALA A 136 7.88 -17.39 0.59
C ALA A 136 9.06 -17.92 1.43
N GLU A 137 9.88 -17.01 1.97
CA GLU A 137 11.09 -17.34 2.72
C GLU A 137 11.13 -16.51 4.02
N PRO A 138 10.45 -16.97 5.09
CA PRO A 138 10.37 -16.21 6.35
C PRO A 138 11.72 -16.01 7.05
N ALA A 139 12.68 -16.89 6.80
CA ALA A 139 14.02 -16.82 7.39
C ALA A 139 15.01 -15.94 6.60
N ARG A 140 14.60 -15.39 5.45
CA ARG A 140 15.45 -14.49 4.65
C ARG A 140 15.76 -13.22 5.45
N THR A 141 16.99 -12.75 5.35
CA THR A 141 17.43 -11.51 5.98
C THR A 141 17.62 -10.41 4.95
N GLY A 142 17.58 -9.15 5.40
CA GLY A 142 17.96 -8.02 4.57
C GLY A 142 19.48 -7.97 4.35
N GLU A 143 19.89 -7.28 3.30
CA GLU A 143 21.30 -7.11 2.92
C GLU A 143 21.55 -5.66 2.54
N ILE A 144 22.72 -5.13 2.93
CA ILE A 144 23.22 -3.84 2.44
C ILE A 144 24.58 -4.12 1.80
N ALA A 145 24.66 -3.96 0.49
CA ALA A 145 25.83 -4.24 -0.31
C ALA A 145 26.42 -2.95 -0.93
N SER A 146 27.63 -3.07 -1.47
CA SER A 146 28.34 -1.96 -2.13
C SER A 146 28.60 -0.76 -1.21
N LEU A 147 28.96 -1.05 0.04
CA LEU A 147 29.39 -0.03 1.00
C LEU A 147 30.78 0.50 0.66
N THR A 148 30.86 1.81 0.57
CA THR A 148 32.05 2.63 0.30
C THR A 148 31.95 3.89 1.17
N PRO A 149 33.02 4.70 1.30
CA PRO A 149 32.90 5.99 1.99
C PRO A 149 31.81 6.91 1.42
N ALA A 150 31.48 6.80 0.13
CA ALA A 150 30.43 7.59 -0.51
C ALA A 150 29.01 7.05 -0.26
N THR A 151 28.85 5.73 -0.14
CA THR A 151 27.53 5.07 0.01
C THR A 151 27.17 4.81 1.47
N LEU A 152 28.14 4.82 2.39
CA LEU A 152 27.94 4.72 3.84
C LEU A 152 27.77 6.12 4.46
N THR A 153 26.73 6.82 4.03
CA THR A 153 26.32 8.11 4.60
C THR A 153 24.83 8.06 4.94
N PRO A 154 24.32 8.86 5.91
CA PRO A 154 22.89 8.88 6.20
C PRO A 154 22.03 9.17 4.97
N GLN A 155 22.50 10.05 4.09
CA GLN A 155 21.87 10.41 2.83
C GLN A 155 21.77 9.22 1.87
N ALA A 156 22.92 8.62 1.52
CA ALA A 156 22.96 7.50 0.59
C ALA A 156 22.27 6.26 1.16
N LEU A 157 22.45 5.96 2.45
CA LEU A 157 21.83 4.82 3.10
C LEU A 157 20.30 4.96 3.17
N THR A 158 19.79 6.15 3.50
CA THR A 158 18.33 6.38 3.53
C THR A 158 17.74 6.22 2.14
N ALA A 159 18.35 6.83 1.11
CA ALA A 159 17.88 6.67 -0.27
C ALA A 159 18.00 5.23 -0.77
N GLY A 160 19.11 4.54 -0.49
CA GLY A 160 19.33 3.14 -0.87
C GLY A 160 18.31 2.20 -0.24
N LEU A 161 17.96 2.40 1.04
CA LEU A 161 16.94 1.61 1.71
C LEU A 161 15.54 1.85 1.12
N LEU A 162 15.19 3.09 0.80
CA LEU A 162 13.93 3.39 0.10
C LEU A 162 13.92 2.80 -1.32
N ALA A 163 15.06 2.79 -2.02
CA ALA A 163 15.19 2.16 -3.32
C ALA A 163 14.96 0.65 -3.22
N GLY A 164 15.52 -0.03 -2.20
CA GLY A 164 15.27 -1.45 -1.95
C GLY A 164 13.79 -1.76 -1.70
N VAL A 165 13.07 -0.92 -0.94
CA VAL A 165 11.62 -1.06 -0.74
C VAL A 165 10.85 -0.88 -2.05
N ALA A 166 11.25 0.10 -2.88
CA ALA A 166 10.65 0.31 -4.19
C ALA A 166 10.93 -0.84 -5.16
N ASP A 167 12.16 -1.38 -5.17
CA ASP A 167 12.59 -2.51 -5.98
C ASP A 167 11.81 -3.78 -5.63
N GLU A 168 11.62 -4.06 -4.35
CA GLU A 168 10.83 -5.21 -3.88
C GLU A 168 9.38 -5.13 -4.37
N LEU A 169 8.76 -3.94 -4.28
CA LEU A 169 7.38 -3.75 -4.76
C LEU A 169 7.30 -3.81 -6.30
N ALA A 170 8.27 -3.24 -7.00
CA ALA A 170 8.35 -3.28 -8.45
C ALA A 170 8.62 -4.70 -8.99
N ALA A 171 9.30 -5.55 -8.23
CA ALA A 171 9.50 -6.95 -8.59
C ALA A 171 8.17 -7.70 -8.76
N PHE A 172 7.17 -7.41 -7.93
CA PHE A 172 5.81 -7.94 -8.13
C PHE A 172 5.16 -7.40 -9.41
N ALA A 173 5.38 -6.12 -9.73
CA ALA A 173 4.83 -5.53 -10.95
C ALA A 173 5.38 -6.22 -12.21
N ALA A 174 6.68 -6.57 -12.21
CA ALA A 174 7.35 -7.27 -13.30
C ALA A 174 6.84 -8.71 -13.52
N GLN A 175 6.14 -9.30 -12.55
CA GLN A 175 5.56 -10.64 -12.65
C GLN A 175 4.10 -10.63 -13.12
N LEU A 176 3.47 -9.45 -13.22
CA LEU A 176 2.11 -9.35 -13.72
C LEU A 176 2.07 -9.72 -15.21
N PRO A 177 1.01 -10.41 -15.68
CA PRO A 177 0.85 -10.73 -17.11
C PRO A 177 0.92 -9.48 -17.98
N ALA A 178 1.70 -9.55 -19.07
CA ALA A 178 1.97 -8.41 -19.95
C ALA A 178 0.68 -7.86 -20.58
N GLU A 179 -0.27 -8.73 -20.89
CA GLU A 179 -1.58 -8.40 -21.47
C GLU A 179 -2.41 -7.55 -20.49
N LEU A 180 -2.36 -7.90 -19.19
CA LEU A 180 -3.05 -7.12 -18.15
C LEU A 180 -2.37 -5.78 -17.93
N LEU A 181 -1.03 -5.75 -17.93
CA LEU A 181 -0.25 -4.52 -17.84
C LEU A 181 -0.50 -3.56 -19.02
N ALA A 182 -0.64 -4.09 -20.24
CA ALA A 182 -1.01 -3.30 -21.41
C ALA A 182 -2.40 -2.65 -21.30
N GLY A 183 -3.30 -3.27 -20.52
CA GLY A 183 -4.61 -2.73 -20.18
C GLY A 183 -4.61 -1.68 -19.07
N VAL A 184 -3.48 -1.46 -18.37
CA VAL A 184 -3.39 -0.48 -17.28
C VAL A 184 -3.43 0.93 -17.85
N ARG A 185 -4.46 1.69 -17.47
CA ARG A 185 -4.66 3.10 -17.80
C ARG A 185 -4.25 4.03 -16.67
N ARG A 186 -4.32 3.55 -15.42
CA ARG A 186 -4.06 4.35 -14.22
C ARG A 186 -3.15 3.61 -13.26
N ARG A 187 -2.27 4.35 -12.60
CA ARG A 187 -1.42 3.84 -11.52
C ARG A 187 -1.70 4.66 -10.28
N VAL A 188 -2.25 4.01 -9.28
CA VAL A 188 -2.78 4.68 -8.09
C VAL A 188 -1.87 4.39 -6.91
N GLY A 189 -1.40 5.44 -6.25
CA GLY A 189 -0.60 5.36 -5.03
C GLY A 189 -1.47 5.60 -3.78
N ALA A 190 -1.37 4.72 -2.79
CA ALA A 190 -2.06 4.83 -1.51
C ALA A 190 -1.11 4.62 -0.31
N GLY A 191 -1.60 4.96 0.88
CA GLY A 191 -0.85 4.81 2.13
C GLY A 191 0.08 5.96 2.48
N ASN A 192 0.33 6.10 3.78
CA ASN A 192 1.16 7.17 4.33
C ASN A 192 2.61 7.11 3.87
N GLY A 193 3.13 5.93 3.51
CA GLY A 193 4.46 5.78 2.95
C GLY A 193 4.62 6.61 1.68
N LEU A 194 3.66 6.54 0.74
CA LEU A 194 3.73 7.31 -0.52
C LEU A 194 3.38 8.79 -0.35
N ARG A 195 2.52 9.14 0.62
CA ARG A 195 2.12 10.53 0.87
C ARG A 195 3.16 11.35 1.60
N ARG A 196 3.81 10.74 2.59
CA ARG A 196 4.72 11.43 3.51
C ARG A 196 6.20 11.26 3.13
N ASN A 197 6.52 10.41 2.16
CA ASN A 197 7.88 10.18 1.70
C ASN A 197 7.99 10.43 0.18
N PRO A 198 8.29 11.67 -0.24
CA PRO A 198 8.42 12.02 -1.66
C PRO A 198 9.56 11.27 -2.37
N ALA A 199 10.65 10.92 -1.67
CA ALA A 199 11.75 10.16 -2.24
C ALA A 199 11.32 8.74 -2.61
N LEU A 200 10.60 8.06 -1.71
CA LEU A 200 10.03 6.73 -1.97
C LEU A 200 9.07 6.75 -3.14
N ARG A 201 8.18 7.77 -3.20
CA ARG A 201 7.26 7.96 -4.31
C ARG A 201 8.02 8.09 -5.63
N ARG A 202 9.03 8.98 -5.69
CA ARG A 202 9.84 9.18 -6.89
C ARG A 202 10.52 7.89 -7.35
N LEU A 203 11.19 7.18 -6.43
CA LEU A 203 11.85 5.91 -6.72
C LEU A 203 10.87 4.88 -7.28
N LEU A 204 9.68 4.78 -6.70
CA LEU A 204 8.65 3.86 -7.19
C LEU A 204 8.11 4.28 -8.57
N GLU A 205 7.86 5.57 -8.80
CA GLU A 205 7.46 6.12 -10.11
C GLU A 205 8.51 5.80 -11.19
N GLU A 206 9.80 5.91 -10.86
CA GLU A 206 10.91 5.54 -11.75
C GLU A 206 10.90 4.04 -12.08
N ARG A 207 10.71 3.15 -11.09
CA ARG A 207 10.68 1.68 -11.32
C ARG A 207 9.45 1.22 -12.09
N ILE A 208 8.31 1.83 -11.84
CA ILE A 208 7.05 1.52 -12.53
C ILE A 208 7.01 2.18 -13.92
N GLY A 209 7.85 3.18 -14.18
CA GLY A 209 7.94 3.89 -15.46
C GLY A 209 6.77 4.84 -15.70
N ALA A 210 6.12 5.32 -14.64
CA ALA A 210 4.97 6.23 -14.74
C ALA A 210 4.66 6.92 -13.41
N GLN A 211 4.07 8.10 -13.49
CA GLN A 211 3.62 8.85 -12.32
C GLN A 211 2.47 8.14 -11.59
N LEU A 212 2.44 8.29 -10.26
CA LEU A 212 1.38 7.76 -9.42
C LEU A 212 0.33 8.83 -9.12
N GLU A 213 -0.92 8.50 -9.39
CA GLU A 213 -2.07 9.25 -8.93
C GLU A 213 -2.33 8.92 -7.47
N LEU A 214 -2.06 9.85 -6.56
CA LEU A 214 -2.32 9.61 -5.13
C LEU A 214 -3.83 9.53 -4.87
N ALA A 215 -4.25 8.49 -4.15
CA ALA A 215 -5.63 8.32 -3.73
C ALA A 215 -6.07 9.50 -2.84
N GLY A 216 -7.25 10.04 -3.12
CA GLY A 216 -7.78 11.24 -2.43
C GLY A 216 -8.27 10.98 -1.00
N ALA A 217 -8.78 9.78 -0.70
CA ALA A 217 -9.05 9.35 0.67
C ALA A 217 -7.73 9.27 1.45
N ARG A 218 -7.74 9.49 2.77
CA ARG A 218 -6.55 9.32 3.63
C ARG A 218 -6.52 7.99 4.36
N GLU A 219 -7.70 7.43 4.64
CA GLU A 219 -7.90 6.12 5.28
C GLU A 219 -8.53 5.15 4.27
N GLU A 220 -7.74 4.72 3.28
CA GLU A 220 -8.26 3.95 2.13
C GLU A 220 -8.92 2.63 2.54
N ALA A 221 -8.35 1.93 3.52
CA ALA A 221 -8.88 0.66 3.98
C ALA A 221 -10.26 0.83 4.65
N ALA A 222 -10.38 1.83 5.54
CA ALA A 222 -11.65 2.15 6.19
C ALA A 222 -12.70 2.63 5.19
N PHE A 223 -12.29 3.50 4.25
CA PHE A 223 -13.16 3.97 3.18
C PHE A 223 -13.67 2.83 2.30
N GLY A 224 -12.78 1.92 1.87
CA GLY A 224 -13.16 0.74 1.09
C GLY A 224 -14.12 -0.18 1.84
N ALA A 225 -13.91 -0.38 3.15
CA ALA A 225 -14.80 -1.16 3.99
C ALA A 225 -16.20 -0.51 4.11
N ALA A 226 -16.25 0.82 4.28
CA ALA A 226 -17.51 1.57 4.35
C ALA A 226 -18.28 1.49 3.02
N VAL A 227 -17.60 1.66 1.89
CA VAL A 227 -18.18 1.50 0.54
C VAL A 227 -18.77 0.10 0.37
N HIS A 228 -17.99 -0.93 0.71
CA HIS A 228 -18.44 -2.32 0.63
C HIS A 228 -19.68 -2.58 1.50
N ALA A 229 -19.65 -2.11 2.75
CA ALA A 229 -20.77 -2.24 3.68
C ALA A 229 -22.04 -1.53 3.15
N ALA A 230 -21.89 -0.33 2.56
CA ALA A 230 -23.03 0.41 2.02
C ALA A 230 -23.69 -0.29 0.83
N VAL A 231 -22.90 -0.90 -0.06
CA VAL A 231 -23.43 -1.72 -1.17
C VAL A 231 -24.11 -2.98 -0.63
N CYS A 232 -23.48 -3.71 0.29
CA CYS A 232 -24.08 -4.91 0.88
C CYS A 232 -25.36 -4.63 1.68
N ALA A 233 -25.47 -3.43 2.28
CA ALA A 233 -26.67 -2.98 2.98
C ALA A 233 -27.77 -2.49 2.01
N GLY A 234 -27.51 -2.42 0.71
CA GLY A 234 -28.44 -1.90 -0.29
C GLY A 234 -28.66 -0.39 -0.23
N ILE A 235 -27.75 0.36 0.42
CA ILE A 235 -27.78 1.83 0.46
C ILE A 235 -27.45 2.40 -0.92
N PHE A 236 -26.53 1.76 -1.64
CA PHE A 236 -26.21 2.05 -3.03
C PHE A 236 -26.44 0.80 -3.88
N ALA A 237 -26.79 0.99 -5.15
CA ALA A 237 -27.09 -0.10 -6.06
C ALA A 237 -25.84 -0.91 -6.43
N ASP A 238 -24.69 -0.25 -6.54
CA ASP A 238 -23.41 -0.85 -6.88
C ASP A 238 -22.22 -0.05 -6.33
N TYR A 239 -21.00 -0.59 -6.53
CA TYR A 239 -19.75 0.03 -6.07
C TYR A 239 -19.42 1.32 -6.81
N ASP A 240 -19.81 1.49 -8.07
CA ASP A 240 -19.52 2.71 -8.83
C ASP A 240 -20.32 3.87 -8.25
N GLU A 241 -21.62 3.67 -7.99
CA GLU A 241 -22.48 4.65 -7.33
C GLU A 241 -21.95 4.99 -5.92
N ALA A 242 -21.62 3.98 -5.12
CA ALA A 242 -21.10 4.19 -3.78
C ALA A 242 -19.78 5.00 -3.79
N LEU A 243 -18.83 4.65 -4.66
CA LEU A 243 -17.55 5.36 -4.79
C LEU A 243 -17.72 6.80 -5.27
N ASP A 244 -18.65 7.06 -6.19
CA ASP A 244 -18.91 8.41 -6.68
C ASP A 244 -19.58 9.30 -5.64
N ARG A 245 -20.55 8.76 -4.88
CA ARG A 245 -21.32 9.51 -3.88
C ARG A 245 -20.53 9.71 -2.59
N MET A 246 -19.89 8.64 -2.09
CA MET A 246 -19.10 8.68 -0.85
C MET A 246 -17.74 9.34 -1.06
N GLY A 247 -17.12 9.19 -2.24
CA GLY A 247 -15.83 9.82 -2.55
C GLY A 247 -15.93 11.34 -2.73
N ARG A 248 -17.13 11.88 -2.97
CA ARG A 248 -17.41 13.32 -3.02
C ARG A 248 -17.81 13.91 -1.67
N ALA A 249 -18.19 13.07 -0.70
CA ALA A 249 -18.50 13.52 0.65
C ALA A 249 -17.20 13.93 1.33
N ARG A 250 -16.96 15.24 1.44
CA ARG A 250 -16.01 15.76 2.43
C ARG A 250 -16.64 15.48 3.78
N LEU A 251 -16.20 14.41 4.46
CA LEU A 251 -16.49 14.25 5.87
C LEU A 251 -15.89 15.47 6.57
N THR A 252 -16.77 16.35 7.05
CA THR A 252 -16.34 17.45 7.90
C THR A 252 -16.18 16.90 9.32
N GLU A 253 -15.30 17.48 10.12
CA GLU A 253 -15.01 17.02 11.50
C GLU A 253 -16.26 16.95 12.40
N GLY A 254 -17.42 17.46 11.96
CA GLY A 254 -18.70 17.37 12.66
C GLY A 254 -19.57 16.14 12.35
N ASP A 255 -19.17 15.27 11.40
CA ASP A 255 -19.99 14.13 10.95
C ASP A 255 -19.67 12.81 11.68
N ILE A 256 -18.71 12.83 12.61
CA ILE A 256 -18.34 11.69 13.45
C ILE A 256 -18.74 12.04 14.89
N VAL A 257 -19.88 11.51 15.34
CA VAL A 257 -20.28 11.47 16.75
C VAL A 257 -19.93 10.12 17.33
#